data_AF-A0A6J6ILP2-F1
#
_entry.id   AF-A0A6J6ILP2-F1
#
_cell.length_a   1.000
_cell.length_b   1.000
_cell.length_c   1.000
_cell.angle_alpha   90.00
_cell.angle_beta   90.00
_cell.angle_gamma   90.00
#
_symmetry.space_group_name_H-M   'P 1'
#
loop_
_entity.id
_entity.type
_entity.pdbx_description
1 polymer ?
#
loop_
_entity_poly.entity_id
_entity_poly.type
_entity_poly.pdbx_seq_one_letter_code
_entity_poly.pdbx_strand_id
1 'polypeptide(L)'
;MSEKFLTPKTNLREAINNASGPVALSNRVLLQFAPISFVLVLISNPSRLSGSYLEWALVATVGLIATVLVLLAFRATVLPSVEGREPRPFMSSIAYTVAGAVRGTSVYLTGAALGIMPPGEFIYRLVGGPLFVYGAVSMLAIFNASRLRHEKTLAELEVEKAELDELRGGIRERIRLQRADLLKRVQGVLAPVVDEVKSQLQSSPSELSSRLRDVVETVVRPLSHDIGKGSKVDDEVSLISKRAAFAAAKSRFPATLSAGSMIVPELLFFSTASIAITATAINFPGDVLPASLISLLSVFLGYKILQTSLSKLWVPFAIALLISILGAVMVSFLTEFVLILFGFNLEPYLFWQFVLSQVLLTLITFYMQFLRTQRRDAELEMTRVVSDLAILNSQLRQEVWLNRRRIASILHGSVQAALYASAIRLAKLEAPTAQDIDAVQSDIAAAISKLESTDCVETFVGVLEQIREVWDGAVEVQLPVLSAELVSQIEANPVTSACAAEVVREAVSNAVKHGKAEHIVIEVEKSGSHLLGITVSNDGQPLPAEVEAGYGSTIMDEVAFSWQLENRGGFTVLGAAIAI
;
A
#
# COMPACT_ATOMS: atom_id res chain seq x y z
N MET A 1 14.65 6.52 17.31
CA MET A 1 15.34 7.16 16.16
C MET A 1 14.27 7.85 15.34
N SER A 2 14.40 9.15 15.06
CA SER A 2 13.45 9.83 14.16
C SER A 2 13.55 9.18 12.78
N GLU A 3 12.42 8.66 12.30
CA GLU A 3 12.34 8.03 10.98
C GLU A 3 12.76 9.04 9.91
N LYS A 4 13.73 8.65 9.09
CA LYS A 4 14.28 9.46 8.00
C LYS A 4 13.54 9.08 6.71
N PHE A 5 12.59 9.90 6.30
CA PHE A 5 11.70 9.63 5.17
C PHE A 5 12.26 10.09 3.81
N LEU A 6 12.59 9.13 2.94
CA LEU A 6 13.09 9.40 1.60
C LEU A 6 12.02 10.08 0.73
N THR A 7 12.20 11.37 0.51
CA THR A 7 11.38 12.16 -0.40
C THR A 7 11.57 11.68 -1.85
N PRO A 8 10.50 11.33 -2.59
CA PRO A 8 10.61 10.85 -3.96
C PRO A 8 11.05 11.94 -4.93
N LYS A 9 11.90 11.58 -5.89
CA LYS A 9 12.39 12.49 -6.94
C LYS A 9 11.26 12.96 -7.86
N THR A 10 11.35 14.20 -8.31
CA THR A 10 10.49 14.77 -9.35
C THR A 10 10.73 14.07 -10.69
N ASN A 11 9.66 13.53 -11.28
CA ASN A 11 9.71 12.95 -12.62
C ASN A 11 9.27 14.02 -13.62
N LEU A 12 10.18 14.44 -14.49
CA LEU A 12 9.94 15.49 -15.48
C LEU A 12 8.79 15.12 -16.43
N ARG A 13 8.65 13.84 -16.79
CA ARG A 13 7.56 13.35 -17.65
C ARG A 13 6.20 13.50 -16.98
N GLU A 14 6.14 13.21 -15.68
CA GLU A 14 4.92 13.38 -14.89
C GLU A 14 4.52 14.86 -14.78
N ALA A 15 5.50 15.75 -14.60
CA ALA A 15 5.27 17.20 -14.59
C ALA A 15 4.71 17.71 -15.93
N ILE A 16 5.26 17.27 -17.06
CA ILE A 16 4.76 17.64 -18.41
C ILE A 16 3.33 17.12 -18.62
N ASN A 17 3.05 15.88 -18.21
CA ASN A 17 1.72 15.30 -18.31
C ASN A 17 0.71 16.05 -17.44
N ASN A 18 1.10 16.45 -16.23
CA ASN A 18 0.25 17.23 -15.33
C ASN A 18 -0.01 18.65 -15.89
N ALA A 19 1.01 19.29 -16.47
CA ALA A 19 0.90 20.61 -17.09
C ALA A 19 0.00 20.63 -18.34
N SER A 20 -0.20 19.47 -18.99
CA SER A 20 -1.01 19.32 -20.21
C SER A 20 -2.23 18.42 -20.02
N GLY A 21 -2.55 18.09 -18.77
CA GLY A 21 -3.64 17.22 -18.37
C GLY A 21 -4.98 17.97 -18.22
N PRO A 22 -6.06 17.27 -17.87
CA PRO A 22 -7.42 17.85 -17.80
C PRO A 22 -7.54 18.98 -16.77
N VAL A 23 -6.72 18.95 -15.73
CA VAL A 23 -6.67 19.96 -14.66
C VAL A 23 -6.16 21.32 -15.15
N ALA A 24 -5.39 21.36 -16.24
CA ALA A 24 -4.65 22.55 -16.63
C ALA A 24 -5.53 23.75 -17.02
N LEU A 25 -6.70 23.50 -17.61
CA LEU A 25 -7.71 24.52 -17.94
C LEU A 25 -8.92 24.50 -16.99
N SER A 26 -8.78 23.87 -15.83
CA SER A 26 -9.85 23.83 -14.82
C SER A 26 -10.17 25.23 -14.29
N ASN A 27 -11.42 25.42 -13.82
CA ASN A 27 -11.85 26.68 -13.22
C ASN A 27 -10.90 27.12 -12.10
N ARG A 28 -10.37 26.16 -11.33
CA ARG A 28 -9.47 26.43 -10.21
C ARG A 28 -8.13 27.02 -10.66
N VAL A 29 -7.51 26.47 -11.70
CA VAL A 29 -6.26 27.00 -12.25
C VAL A 29 -6.48 28.41 -12.80
N LEU A 30 -7.57 28.65 -13.54
CA LEU A 30 -7.90 29.97 -14.07
C LEU A 30 -8.18 31.00 -12.96
N LEU A 31 -8.88 30.59 -11.89
CA LEU A 31 -9.14 31.43 -10.72
C LEU A 31 -7.87 31.76 -9.93
N GLN A 32 -6.92 30.84 -9.80
CA GLN A 32 -5.63 31.09 -9.15
C GLN A 32 -4.70 31.94 -10.01
N PHE A 33 -4.77 31.77 -11.34
CA PHE A 33 -4.01 32.55 -12.29
C PHE A 33 -4.42 34.04 -12.27
N ALA A 34 -5.71 34.33 -12.12
CA ALA A 34 -6.25 35.69 -12.16
C ALA A 34 -5.57 36.69 -11.19
N PRO A 35 -5.52 36.46 -9.86
CA PRO A 35 -4.90 37.39 -8.93
C PRO A 35 -3.39 37.51 -9.16
N ILE A 36 -2.68 36.41 -9.44
CA ILE A 36 -1.24 36.42 -9.71
C ILE A 36 -0.94 37.28 -10.95
N SER A 37 -1.70 37.04 -12.02
CA SER A 37 -1.61 37.79 -13.27
C SER A 37 -1.88 39.29 -13.06
N PHE A 38 -2.91 39.62 -12.29
CA PHE A 38 -3.35 41.00 -12.06
C PHE A 38 -2.34 41.77 -11.21
N VAL A 39 -1.92 41.19 -10.08
CA VAL A 39 -0.95 41.78 -9.16
C VAL A 39 0.41 41.97 -9.84
N LEU A 40 0.85 41.02 -10.66
CA LEU A 40 2.12 41.15 -11.38
C LEU A 40 2.12 42.40 -12.28
N VAL A 41 1.02 42.68 -12.99
CA VAL A 41 0.93 43.87 -13.85
C VAL A 41 0.97 45.15 -13.01
N LEU A 42 0.26 45.18 -11.88
CA LEU A 42 0.19 46.32 -10.98
C LEU A 42 1.51 46.61 -10.24
N ILE A 43 2.34 45.60 -9.98
CA ILE A 43 3.62 45.80 -9.28
C ILE A 43 4.74 46.13 -10.28
N SER A 44 4.79 45.45 -11.42
CA SER A 44 5.95 45.52 -12.33
C SER A 44 5.97 46.72 -13.27
N ASN A 45 4.80 47.26 -13.64
CA ASN A 45 4.72 48.27 -14.70
C ASN A 45 4.72 49.72 -14.20
N PRO A 46 3.99 50.09 -13.12
CA PRO A 46 4.01 51.47 -12.62
C PRO A 46 5.39 51.94 -12.15
N SER A 47 6.27 51.00 -11.77
CA SER A 47 7.65 51.33 -11.38
C SER A 47 8.55 51.66 -12.57
N ARG A 48 8.13 51.34 -13.81
CA ARG A 48 8.96 51.45 -15.03
C ARG A 48 8.39 52.42 -16.06
N LEU A 49 7.08 52.58 -16.09
CA LEU A 49 6.35 53.33 -17.11
C LEU A 49 5.43 54.36 -16.43
N SER A 50 5.15 55.46 -17.13
CA SER A 50 4.20 56.48 -16.67
C SER A 50 2.78 55.91 -16.56
N GLY A 51 1.92 56.57 -15.78
CA GLY A 51 0.52 56.20 -15.63
C GLY A 51 0.09 56.02 -14.17
N SER A 52 -1.19 56.26 -13.92
CA SER A 52 -1.85 56.06 -12.64
C SER A 52 -2.14 54.58 -12.38
N TYR A 53 -2.31 54.20 -11.11
CA TYR A 53 -2.72 52.84 -10.74
C TYR A 53 -4.06 52.42 -11.34
N LEU A 54 -4.98 53.36 -11.62
CA LEU A 54 -6.27 53.08 -12.25
C LEU A 54 -6.10 52.66 -13.71
N GLU A 55 -5.23 53.34 -14.46
CA GLU A 55 -4.91 52.98 -15.85
C GLU A 55 -4.26 51.60 -15.91
N TRP A 56 -3.34 51.31 -14.99
CA TRP A 56 -2.71 49.99 -14.88
C TRP A 56 -3.69 48.90 -14.45
N ALA A 57 -4.68 49.20 -13.61
CA ALA A 57 -5.74 48.26 -13.26
C ALA A 57 -6.63 47.94 -14.47
N LEU A 58 -6.94 48.92 -15.32
CA LEU A 58 -7.68 48.70 -16.56
C LEU A 58 -6.88 47.83 -17.53
N VAL A 59 -5.61 48.14 -17.75
CA VAL A 59 -4.70 47.33 -18.59
C VAL A 59 -4.58 45.90 -18.07
N ALA A 60 -4.44 45.71 -16.76
CA ALA A 60 -4.39 44.40 -16.13
C ALA A 60 -5.70 43.61 -16.33
N THR A 61 -6.85 44.29 -16.23
CA THR A 61 -8.18 43.70 -16.44
C THR A 61 -8.35 43.21 -17.88
N VAL A 62 -8.04 44.06 -18.86
CA VAL A 62 -8.15 43.69 -20.29
C VAL A 62 -7.20 42.54 -20.62
N GLY A 63 -5.95 42.60 -20.15
CA GLY A 63 -4.99 41.52 -20.34
C GLY A 63 -5.45 40.18 -19.72
N LEU A 64 -6.04 40.22 -18.53
CA LEU A 64 -6.59 39.05 -17.87
C LEU A 64 -7.78 38.45 -18.64
N ILE A 65 -8.76 39.28 -19.01
CA ILE A 65 -9.95 38.85 -19.78
C ILE A 65 -9.52 38.22 -21.09
N ALA A 66 -8.62 38.88 -21.84
CA ALA A 66 -8.11 38.38 -23.10
C ALA A 66 -7.42 37.01 -22.94
N THR A 67 -6.62 36.84 -21.89
CA THR A 67 -5.96 35.56 -21.59
C THR A 67 -7.00 34.47 -21.29
N VAL A 68 -7.95 34.74 -20.38
CA VAL A 68 -8.94 33.76 -19.93
C VAL A 68 -9.89 33.37 -21.06
N LEU A 69 -10.33 34.30 -21.89
CA LEU A 69 -11.20 34.01 -23.04
C LEU A 69 -10.55 33.05 -24.02
N VAL A 70 -9.27 33.25 -24.36
CA VAL A 70 -8.54 32.33 -25.24
C VAL A 70 -8.44 30.95 -24.60
N LEU A 71 -8.05 30.86 -23.32
CA LEU A 71 -7.96 29.59 -22.61
C LEU A 71 -9.32 28.86 -22.52
N LEU A 72 -10.42 29.61 -22.33
CA LEU A 72 -11.78 29.05 -22.34
C LEU A 72 -12.21 28.59 -23.74
N ALA A 73 -11.82 29.30 -24.80
CA ALA A 73 -12.08 28.88 -26.17
C ALA A 73 -11.35 27.55 -26.49
N PHE A 74 -10.08 27.42 -26.10
CA PHE A 74 -9.34 26.16 -26.21
C PHE A 74 -9.96 25.04 -25.37
N ARG A 75 -10.44 25.37 -24.17
CA ARG A 75 -11.15 24.41 -23.31
C ARG A 75 -12.45 23.91 -23.95
N ALA A 76 -13.22 24.78 -24.57
CA ALA A 76 -14.49 24.43 -25.20
C ALA A 76 -14.32 23.58 -26.47
N THR A 77 -13.15 23.64 -27.12
CA THR A 77 -12.92 23.05 -28.45
C THR A 77 -11.97 21.85 -28.42
N VAL A 78 -10.70 22.06 -28.05
CA VAL A 78 -9.60 21.09 -28.26
C VAL A 78 -9.12 20.44 -26.96
N LEU A 79 -9.26 21.15 -25.84
CA LEU A 79 -8.73 20.78 -24.52
C LEU A 79 -9.82 20.75 -23.44
N PRO A 80 -10.88 19.93 -23.58
CA PRO A 80 -11.94 19.87 -22.59
C PRO A 80 -11.41 19.43 -21.22
N SER A 81 -11.85 20.11 -20.16
CA SER A 81 -11.50 19.79 -18.76
C SER A 81 -12.35 18.64 -18.21
N VAL A 82 -12.47 17.55 -18.99
CA VAL A 82 -13.23 16.35 -18.62
C VAL A 82 -12.30 15.37 -17.91
N GLU A 83 -12.81 14.70 -16.88
CA GLU A 83 -12.08 13.64 -16.18
C GLU A 83 -11.71 12.51 -17.15
N GLY A 84 -10.48 11.99 -17.04
CA GLY A 84 -9.99 10.92 -17.91
C GLY A 84 -9.41 11.36 -19.26
N ARG A 85 -9.41 12.65 -19.61
CA ARG A 85 -8.73 13.13 -20.82
C ARG A 85 -7.22 12.86 -20.76
N GLU A 86 -6.67 12.24 -21.80
CA GLU A 86 -5.22 12.06 -21.93
C GLU A 86 -4.48 13.41 -22.04
N PRO A 87 -3.26 13.51 -21.49
CA PRO A 87 -2.42 14.69 -21.65
C PRO A 87 -2.14 15.00 -23.13
N ARG A 88 -2.34 16.25 -23.54
CA ARG A 88 -2.07 16.71 -24.92
C ARG A 88 -1.03 17.82 -24.87
N PRO A 89 0.27 17.49 -24.72
CA PRO A 89 1.33 18.47 -24.49
C PRO A 89 1.42 19.49 -25.61
N PHE A 90 1.45 19.03 -26.86
CA PHE A 90 1.56 19.91 -28.02
C PHE A 90 0.41 20.93 -28.11
N MET A 91 -0.85 20.47 -27.97
CA MET A 91 -2.01 21.36 -28.03
C MET A 91 -2.08 22.31 -26.83
N SER A 92 -1.66 21.86 -25.65
CA SER A 92 -1.59 22.71 -24.46
C SER A 92 -0.53 23.80 -24.61
N SER A 93 0.64 23.45 -25.17
CA SER A 93 1.69 24.41 -25.49
C SER A 93 1.21 25.47 -26.49
N ILE A 94 0.50 25.06 -27.54
CA ILE A 94 -0.11 26.01 -28.48
C ILE A 94 -1.11 26.93 -27.76
N ALA A 95 -2.00 26.36 -26.95
CA ALA A 95 -3.00 27.15 -26.22
C ALA A 95 -2.35 28.20 -25.30
N TYR A 96 -1.29 27.84 -24.57
CA TYR A 96 -0.60 28.75 -23.67
C TYR A 96 0.16 29.85 -24.42
N THR A 97 0.85 29.49 -25.51
CA THR A 97 1.57 30.45 -26.34
C THR A 97 0.61 31.43 -27.01
N VAL A 98 -0.50 30.95 -27.59
CA VAL A 98 -1.52 31.81 -28.21
C VAL A 98 -2.19 32.70 -27.17
N ALA A 99 -2.57 32.16 -26.01
CA ALA A 99 -3.16 32.95 -24.92
C ALA A 99 -2.20 34.03 -24.42
N GLY A 100 -0.91 33.72 -24.30
CA GLY A 100 0.11 34.68 -23.92
C GLY A 100 0.42 35.73 -24.99
N ALA A 101 0.39 35.36 -26.27
CA ALA A 101 0.54 36.32 -27.37
C ALA A 101 -0.62 37.31 -27.39
N VAL A 102 -1.87 36.80 -27.31
CA VAL A 102 -3.08 37.62 -27.22
C VAL A 102 -3.06 38.52 -26.00
N ARG A 103 -2.62 38.02 -24.84
CA ARG A 103 -2.39 38.82 -23.63
C ARG A 103 -1.41 39.95 -23.89
N GLY A 104 -0.22 39.64 -24.40
CA GLY A 104 0.85 40.61 -24.65
C GLY A 104 0.38 41.74 -25.57
N THR A 105 -0.27 41.39 -26.67
CA THR A 105 -0.85 42.33 -27.63
C THR A 105 -1.97 43.16 -26.99
N SER A 106 -2.89 42.54 -26.25
CA SER A 106 -4.02 43.26 -25.62
C SER A 106 -3.55 44.27 -24.58
N VAL A 107 -2.56 43.89 -23.77
CA VAL A 107 -1.93 44.77 -22.78
C VAL A 107 -1.22 45.94 -23.46
N TYR A 108 -0.50 45.68 -24.56
CA TYR A 108 0.14 46.74 -25.34
C TYR A 108 -0.87 47.71 -25.95
N LEU A 109 -1.87 47.20 -26.67
CA LEU A 109 -2.87 48.04 -27.35
C LEU A 109 -3.65 48.91 -26.36
N THR A 110 -4.02 48.34 -25.21
CA THR A 110 -4.73 49.09 -24.16
C THR A 110 -3.84 50.16 -23.55
N GLY A 111 -2.58 49.84 -23.23
CA GLY A 111 -1.63 50.82 -22.70
C GLY A 111 -1.28 51.92 -23.71
N ALA A 112 -1.18 51.57 -25.00
CA ALA A 112 -0.92 52.51 -26.08
C ALA A 112 -2.11 53.46 -26.28
N ALA A 113 -3.34 52.93 -26.22
CA ALA A 113 -4.56 53.73 -26.29
C ALA A 113 -4.70 54.73 -25.12
N LEU A 114 -4.18 54.36 -23.95
CA LEU A 114 -4.13 55.23 -22.76
C LEU A 114 -2.92 56.18 -22.75
N GLY A 115 -2.01 56.10 -23.74
CA GLY A 115 -0.83 56.95 -23.82
C GLY A 115 0.27 56.65 -22.79
N ILE A 116 0.14 55.54 -22.04
CA ILE A 116 1.09 55.12 -21.00
C ILE A 116 2.14 54.10 -21.50
N MET A 117 2.05 53.70 -22.78
CA MET A 117 2.90 52.66 -23.35
C MET A 117 3.72 53.14 -24.55
N PRO A 118 5.07 53.17 -24.43
CA PRO A 118 5.96 53.46 -25.54
C PRO A 118 5.92 52.36 -26.63
N PRO A 119 6.18 52.69 -27.92
CA PRO A 119 6.18 51.72 -29.02
C PRO A 119 7.20 50.58 -28.86
N GLY A 120 8.34 50.85 -28.22
CA GLY A 120 9.40 49.86 -27.97
C GLY A 120 8.97 48.69 -27.06
N GLU A 121 7.87 48.86 -26.31
CA GLU A 121 7.33 47.83 -25.41
C GLU A 121 6.61 46.69 -26.13
N PHE A 122 6.28 46.86 -27.42
CA PHE A 122 5.48 45.87 -28.14
C PHE A 122 6.19 44.52 -28.23
N ILE A 123 7.45 44.50 -28.66
CA ILE A 123 8.24 43.26 -28.83
C ILE A 123 8.42 42.57 -27.48
N TYR A 124 8.71 43.35 -26.44
CA TYR A 124 8.83 42.86 -25.08
C TYR A 124 7.56 42.13 -24.61
N ARG A 125 6.38 42.73 -24.80
CA ARG A 125 5.12 42.10 -24.39
C ARG A 125 4.71 40.92 -25.29
N LEU A 126 5.06 40.97 -26.58
CA LEU A 126 4.78 39.90 -27.53
C LEU A 126 5.56 38.61 -27.20
N VAL A 127 6.79 38.73 -26.69
CA VAL A 127 7.61 37.58 -26.26
C VAL A 127 7.33 37.21 -24.79
N GLY A 128 7.24 38.21 -23.91
CA GLY A 128 7.04 38.00 -22.48
C GLY A 128 5.66 37.46 -22.10
N GLY A 129 4.62 37.83 -22.85
CA GLY A 129 3.26 37.33 -22.65
C GLY A 129 3.16 35.80 -22.77
N PRO A 130 3.58 35.19 -23.89
CA PRO A 130 3.69 33.74 -24.06
C PRO A 130 4.47 33.05 -22.95
N LEU A 131 5.68 33.52 -22.64
CA LEU A 131 6.54 32.91 -21.62
C LEU A 131 5.85 32.92 -20.25
N PHE A 132 5.30 34.05 -19.85
CA PHE A 132 4.60 34.19 -18.57
C PHE A 132 3.38 33.27 -18.47
N VAL A 133 2.49 33.30 -19.47
CA VAL A 133 1.28 32.44 -19.45
C VAL A 133 1.66 30.96 -19.45
N TYR A 134 2.66 30.59 -20.26
CA TYR A 134 3.14 29.21 -20.32
C TYR A 134 3.68 28.74 -18.97
N GLY A 135 4.58 29.51 -18.35
CA GLY A 135 5.16 29.17 -17.06
C GLY A 135 4.12 29.14 -15.94
N ALA A 136 3.32 30.20 -15.82
CA ALA A 136 2.34 30.34 -14.74
C ALA A 136 1.23 29.29 -14.81
N VAL A 137 0.63 29.07 -15.99
CA VAL A 137 -0.44 28.08 -16.14
C VAL A 137 0.10 26.67 -15.98
N SER A 138 1.27 26.35 -16.57
CA SER A 138 1.90 25.03 -16.39
C SER A 138 2.22 24.75 -14.92
N MET A 139 2.77 25.73 -14.21
CA MET A 139 3.13 25.58 -12.79
C MET A 139 1.89 25.39 -11.91
N LEU A 140 0.84 26.18 -12.13
CA LEU A 140 -0.44 26.02 -11.42
C LEU A 140 -1.12 24.70 -11.77
N ALA A 141 -1.04 24.24 -13.01
CA ALA A 141 -1.56 22.95 -13.43
C ALA A 141 -0.83 21.79 -12.73
N ILE A 142 0.51 21.83 -12.67
CA ILE A 142 1.33 20.85 -11.94
C ILE A 142 0.95 20.85 -10.46
N PHE A 143 0.84 22.03 -9.85
CA PHE A 143 0.44 22.19 -8.46
C PHE A 143 -0.93 21.58 -8.16
N ASN A 144 -1.96 21.96 -8.92
CA ASN A 144 -3.31 21.46 -8.69
C ASN A 144 -3.43 19.96 -9.01
N ALA A 145 -2.73 19.45 -10.01
CA ALA A 145 -2.70 18.02 -10.30
C ALA A 145 -2.04 17.23 -9.16
N SER A 146 -0.96 17.74 -8.56
CA SER A 146 -0.32 17.14 -7.40
C SER A 146 -1.27 17.12 -6.19
N ARG A 147 -1.95 18.24 -5.93
CA ARG A 147 -2.92 18.38 -4.83
C ARG A 147 -4.13 17.46 -5.01
N LEU A 148 -4.75 17.45 -6.20
CA LEU A 148 -5.89 16.57 -6.50
C LEU A 148 -5.53 15.10 -6.35
N ARG A 149 -4.33 14.70 -6.83
CA ARG A 149 -3.83 13.35 -6.66
C ARG A 149 -3.64 13.01 -5.18
N HIS A 150 -3.08 13.94 -4.40
CA HIS A 150 -2.94 13.76 -2.96
C HIS A 150 -4.30 13.62 -2.25
N GLU A 151 -5.27 14.48 -2.54
CA GLU A 151 -6.63 14.41 -1.96
C GLU A 151 -7.33 13.09 -2.34
N LYS A 152 -7.25 12.68 -3.62
CA LYS A 152 -7.85 11.44 -4.10
C LYS A 152 -7.22 10.22 -3.44
N THR A 153 -5.90 10.14 -3.45
CA THR A 153 -5.17 9.04 -2.80
C THR A 153 -5.50 9.02 -1.32
N LEU A 154 -5.46 10.16 -0.60
CA LEU A 154 -5.80 10.19 0.83
C LEU A 154 -7.24 9.72 1.11
N ALA A 155 -8.21 10.09 0.26
CA ALA A 155 -9.59 9.64 0.41
C ALA A 155 -9.75 8.14 0.16
N GLU A 156 -9.10 7.59 -0.87
CA GLU A 156 -9.07 6.14 -1.13
C GLU A 156 -8.45 5.40 0.06
N LEU A 157 -7.31 5.91 0.53
CA LEU A 157 -6.58 5.43 1.69
C LEU A 157 -7.41 5.47 3.00
N GLU A 158 -8.30 6.46 3.18
CA GLU A 158 -9.18 6.57 4.34
C GLU A 158 -10.36 5.58 4.30
N VAL A 159 -10.94 5.35 3.12
CA VAL A 159 -12.03 4.38 2.94
C VAL A 159 -11.53 2.97 3.24
N GLU A 160 -10.40 2.61 2.66
CA GLU A 160 -9.79 1.30 2.88
C GLU A 160 -9.39 1.09 4.34
N LYS A 161 -9.02 2.16 5.04
CA LYS A 161 -8.74 2.10 6.48
C LYS A 161 -9.96 1.73 7.28
N ALA A 162 -11.09 2.38 7.01
CA ALA A 162 -12.33 2.09 7.71
C ALA A 162 -12.72 0.61 7.54
N GLU A 163 -12.58 0.09 6.33
CA GLU A 163 -12.81 -1.33 6.03
C GLU A 163 -11.84 -2.23 6.83
N LEU A 164 -10.54 -1.92 6.86
CA LEU A 164 -9.56 -2.67 7.65
C LEU A 164 -9.81 -2.64 9.16
N ASP A 165 -10.15 -1.48 9.72
CA ASP A 165 -10.42 -1.34 11.16
C ASP A 165 -11.70 -2.11 11.56
N GLU A 166 -12.72 -2.10 10.70
CA GLU A 166 -13.92 -2.93 10.86
C GLU A 166 -13.57 -4.42 10.82
N LEU A 167 -12.75 -4.84 9.86
CA LEU A 167 -12.29 -6.22 9.74
C LEU A 167 -11.47 -6.63 10.98
N ARG A 168 -10.53 -5.80 11.42
CA ARG A 168 -9.71 -6.07 12.60
C ARG A 168 -10.54 -6.24 13.87
N GLY A 169 -11.55 -5.39 14.07
CA GLY A 169 -12.48 -5.50 15.19
C GLY A 169 -13.38 -6.74 15.09
N GLY A 170 -13.83 -7.05 13.87
CA GLY A 170 -14.76 -8.15 13.59
C GLY A 170 -14.13 -9.54 13.60
N ILE A 171 -12.88 -9.72 13.16
CA ILE A 171 -12.31 -11.07 12.99
C ILE A 171 -12.21 -11.82 14.32
N ARG A 172 -11.72 -11.19 15.40
CA ARG A 172 -11.62 -11.85 16.71
C ARG A 172 -12.99 -12.29 17.24
N GLU A 173 -14.00 -11.44 17.08
CA GLU A 173 -15.37 -11.76 17.51
C GLU A 173 -15.99 -12.85 16.62
N ARG A 174 -15.78 -12.81 15.30
CA ARG A 174 -16.22 -13.87 14.38
C ARG A 174 -15.60 -15.21 14.73
N ILE A 175 -14.33 -15.27 15.10
CA ILE A 175 -13.66 -16.52 15.52
C ILE A 175 -14.22 -17.01 16.85
N ARG A 176 -14.47 -16.12 17.81
CA ARG A 176 -15.13 -16.48 19.08
C ARG A 176 -16.51 -17.08 18.83
N LEU A 177 -17.29 -16.44 17.95
CA LEU A 177 -18.61 -16.94 17.53
C LEU A 177 -18.50 -18.28 16.80
N GLN A 178 -17.52 -18.47 15.91
CA GLN A 178 -17.28 -19.74 15.21
C GLN A 178 -16.93 -20.88 16.18
N ARG A 179 -16.06 -20.65 17.17
CA ARG A 179 -15.74 -21.66 18.20
C ARG A 179 -17.00 -22.05 18.97
N ALA A 180 -17.80 -21.06 19.38
CA ALA A 180 -19.05 -21.31 20.09
C ALA A 180 -20.06 -22.07 19.20
N ASP A 181 -20.16 -21.73 17.92
CA ASP A 181 -21.08 -22.38 16.98
C ASP A 181 -20.66 -23.82 16.65
N LEU A 182 -19.36 -24.08 16.47
CA LEU A 182 -18.82 -25.43 16.29
C LEU A 182 -19.10 -26.31 17.52
N LEU A 183 -18.84 -25.81 18.73
CA LEU A 183 -19.15 -26.53 19.97
C LEU A 183 -20.66 -26.78 20.10
N LYS A 184 -21.49 -25.77 19.80
CA LYS A 184 -22.95 -25.89 19.84
C LYS A 184 -23.46 -26.91 18.81
N ARG A 185 -22.87 -26.98 17.61
CA ARG A 185 -23.24 -27.95 16.58
C ARG A 185 -22.86 -29.37 16.98
N VAL A 186 -21.66 -29.55 17.54
CA VAL A 186 -21.20 -30.84 18.09
C VAL A 186 -22.12 -31.29 19.23
N GLN A 187 -22.42 -30.41 20.18
CA GLN A 187 -23.35 -30.69 21.28
C GLN A 187 -24.77 -30.95 20.78
N GLY A 188 -25.27 -30.18 19.81
CA GLY A 188 -26.62 -30.34 19.26
C GLY A 188 -26.83 -31.66 18.51
N VAL A 189 -25.76 -32.23 17.95
CA VAL A 189 -25.81 -33.56 17.31
C VAL A 189 -25.59 -34.68 18.32
N LEU A 190 -24.69 -34.52 19.29
CA LEU A 190 -24.38 -35.56 20.28
C LEU A 190 -25.41 -35.65 21.42
N ALA A 191 -25.97 -34.54 21.89
CA ALA A 191 -26.92 -34.52 23.01
C ALA A 191 -28.18 -35.39 22.77
N PRO A 192 -28.91 -35.26 21.64
CA PRO A 192 -30.08 -36.12 21.41
C PRO A 192 -29.70 -37.59 21.27
N VAL A 193 -28.52 -37.89 20.73
CA VAL A 193 -27.98 -39.25 20.63
C VAL A 193 -27.71 -39.82 22.03
N VAL A 194 -27.11 -39.04 22.93
CA VAL A 194 -26.84 -39.45 24.31
C VAL A 194 -28.14 -39.60 25.10
N ASP A 195 -29.10 -38.69 24.92
CA ASP A 195 -30.42 -38.76 25.57
C ASP A 195 -31.27 -39.94 25.06
N GLU A 196 -31.20 -40.24 23.77
CA GLU A 196 -31.87 -41.40 23.18
C GLU A 196 -31.26 -42.69 23.72
N VAL A 197 -29.92 -42.80 23.74
CA VAL A 197 -29.19 -43.92 24.37
C VAL A 197 -29.59 -44.05 25.84
N LYS A 198 -29.71 -42.94 26.58
CA LYS A 198 -30.13 -42.91 27.98
C LYS A 198 -31.56 -43.42 28.19
N SER A 199 -32.50 -43.06 27.32
CA SER A 199 -33.89 -43.54 27.42
C SER A 199 -34.04 -45.03 27.06
N GLN A 200 -33.27 -45.50 26.07
CA GLN A 200 -33.35 -46.88 25.58
C GLN A 200 -32.56 -47.87 26.45
N LEU A 201 -31.56 -47.39 27.20
CA LEU A 201 -30.86 -48.12 28.26
C LEU A 201 -31.84 -48.66 29.33
N GLN A 202 -32.98 -48.03 29.54
CA GLN A 202 -33.99 -48.47 30.52
C GLN A 202 -34.98 -49.51 29.98
N SER A 203 -35.05 -49.73 28.66
CA SER A 203 -36.14 -50.50 28.03
C SER A 203 -35.69 -51.73 27.24
N SER A 204 -34.51 -51.78 26.62
CA SER A 204 -34.04 -52.95 25.84
C SER A 204 -32.51 -53.00 25.67
N PRO A 205 -31.77 -53.72 26.54
CA PRO A 205 -30.31 -53.69 26.53
C PRO A 205 -29.63 -54.44 25.37
N SER A 206 -30.30 -55.43 24.77
CA SER A 206 -29.74 -56.27 23.70
C SER A 206 -29.61 -55.56 22.34
N GLU A 207 -30.49 -54.60 22.04
CA GLU A 207 -30.47 -53.81 20.80
C GLU A 207 -29.50 -52.61 20.86
N LEU A 208 -29.03 -52.26 22.06
CA LEU A 208 -28.25 -51.05 22.32
C LEU A 208 -26.83 -51.11 21.71
N SER A 209 -26.24 -52.30 21.65
CA SER A 209 -24.90 -52.50 21.11
C SER A 209 -24.84 -52.31 19.58
N SER A 210 -25.88 -52.72 18.86
CA SER A 210 -25.98 -52.53 17.40
C SER A 210 -26.27 -51.06 17.08
N ARG A 211 -27.13 -50.40 17.86
CA ARG A 211 -27.46 -48.98 17.69
C ARG A 211 -26.29 -48.04 18.02
N LEU A 212 -25.51 -48.31 19.06
CA LEU A 212 -24.30 -47.54 19.35
C LEU A 212 -23.27 -47.63 18.22
N ARG A 213 -23.15 -48.80 17.56
CA ARG A 213 -22.31 -48.94 16.35
C ARG A 213 -22.87 -48.14 15.18
N ASP A 214 -24.18 -48.21 14.94
CA ASP A 214 -24.84 -47.43 13.88
C ASP A 214 -24.67 -45.93 14.10
N VAL A 215 -24.85 -45.42 15.32
CA VAL A 215 -24.63 -44.02 15.68
C VAL A 215 -23.20 -43.57 15.38
N VAL A 216 -22.20 -44.41 15.68
CA VAL A 216 -20.80 -44.07 15.40
C VAL A 216 -20.54 -44.00 13.88
N GLU A 217 -21.05 -44.95 13.11
CA GLU A 217 -20.89 -45.00 11.64
C GLU A 217 -21.68 -43.92 10.89
N THR A 218 -22.90 -43.61 11.34
CA THR A 218 -23.86 -42.75 10.61
C THR A 218 -23.94 -41.31 11.10
N VAL A 219 -23.50 -41.02 12.34
CA VAL A 219 -23.57 -39.68 12.92
C VAL A 219 -22.19 -39.14 13.23
N VAL A 220 -21.39 -39.87 14.02
CA VAL A 220 -20.10 -39.35 14.52
C VAL A 220 -19.05 -39.27 13.40
N ARG A 221 -18.98 -40.31 12.56
CA ARG A 221 -18.02 -40.39 11.44
C ARG A 221 -18.25 -39.31 10.37
N PRO A 222 -19.47 -39.11 9.82
CA PRO A 222 -19.71 -38.04 8.86
C PRO A 222 -19.58 -36.64 9.47
N LEU A 223 -19.99 -36.44 10.73
CA LEU A 223 -19.81 -35.15 11.41
C LEU A 223 -18.34 -34.76 11.57
N SER A 224 -17.46 -35.72 11.90
CA SER A 224 -16.01 -35.50 11.95
C SER A 224 -15.45 -35.03 10.60
N HIS A 225 -15.90 -35.67 9.52
CA HIS A 225 -15.48 -35.32 8.16
C HIS A 225 -16.04 -33.97 7.68
N ASP A 226 -17.26 -33.61 8.06
CA ASP A 226 -17.87 -32.30 7.77
C ASP A 226 -17.24 -31.16 8.58
N ILE A 227 -16.73 -31.43 9.78
CA ILE A 227 -15.96 -30.44 10.56
C ILE A 227 -14.55 -30.27 9.98
N GLY A 228 -13.99 -31.33 9.40
CA GLY A 228 -12.69 -31.32 8.73
C GLY A 228 -12.70 -30.64 7.36
N LYS A 229 -13.84 -30.59 6.66
CA LYS A 229 -13.99 -29.86 5.39
C LYS A 229 -14.40 -28.42 5.69
N GLY A 230 -13.55 -27.46 5.31
CA GLY A 230 -13.72 -26.04 5.58
C GLY A 230 -15.11 -25.47 5.25
N SER A 231 -15.51 -24.43 5.98
CA SER A 231 -16.80 -23.76 5.81
C SER A 231 -16.72 -22.71 4.70
N LYS A 232 -17.84 -22.44 4.01
CA LYS A 232 -17.98 -21.31 3.04
C LYS A 232 -17.57 -19.94 3.60
N VAL A 233 -17.52 -19.81 4.92
CA VAL A 233 -17.09 -18.60 5.63
C VAL A 233 -15.57 -18.39 5.53
N ASP A 234 -14.78 -19.46 5.36
CA ASP A 234 -13.32 -19.37 5.20
C ASP A 234 -12.94 -18.80 3.82
N ASP A 235 -13.75 -19.11 2.80
CA ASP A 235 -13.63 -18.50 1.47
C ASP A 235 -13.94 -17.00 1.52
N GLU A 236 -14.93 -16.58 2.30
CA GLU A 236 -15.21 -15.15 2.52
C GLU A 236 -14.05 -14.48 3.27
N VAL A 237 -13.50 -15.09 4.33
CA VAL A 237 -12.34 -14.54 5.07
C VAL A 237 -11.08 -14.49 4.20
N SER A 238 -10.86 -15.46 3.31
CA SER A 238 -9.77 -15.52 2.33
C SER A 238 -9.91 -14.45 1.24
N LEU A 239 -11.09 -14.30 0.64
CA LEU A 239 -11.40 -13.27 -0.36
C LEU A 239 -11.33 -11.86 0.24
N ILE A 240 -11.76 -11.70 1.50
CA ILE A 240 -11.66 -10.47 2.26
C ILE A 240 -10.21 -10.19 2.67
N SER A 241 -9.40 -11.21 3.00
CA SER A 241 -7.96 -11.07 3.26
C SER A 241 -7.17 -10.60 2.05
N LYS A 242 -7.54 -11.04 0.84
CA LYS A 242 -6.96 -10.55 -0.42
C LYS A 242 -7.39 -9.12 -0.74
N ARG A 243 -8.54 -8.67 -0.23
CA ARG A 243 -9.02 -7.27 -0.33
C ARG A 243 -8.46 -6.36 0.76
N ALA A 244 -8.18 -6.90 1.95
CA ALA A 244 -7.55 -6.23 3.10
C ALA A 244 -6.06 -5.88 2.88
N ALA A 245 -5.59 -5.94 1.62
CA ALA A 245 -4.21 -5.64 1.25
C ALA A 245 -3.95 -4.13 1.11
N PHE A 246 -4.94 -3.27 1.27
CA PHE A 246 -4.72 -1.88 1.65
C PHE A 246 -5.84 -1.44 2.60
N ALA A 247 -5.77 -0.39 3.40
CA ALA A 247 -4.79 0.66 3.57
C ALA A 247 -5.03 1.31 4.97
N ALA A 248 -4.05 1.78 5.76
CA ALA A 248 -4.28 2.75 6.86
C ALA A 248 -3.42 4.05 6.84
N ALA A 249 -4.01 5.25 6.64
CA ALA A 249 -3.29 6.52 6.81
C ALA A 249 -4.21 7.64 7.28
N LYS A 250 -3.88 8.21 8.44
CA LYS A 250 -4.32 9.54 8.83
C LYS A 250 -3.12 10.45 8.60
N SER A 251 -3.28 11.52 7.80
CA SER A 251 -2.19 12.44 7.47
C SER A 251 -1.48 12.94 8.74
N ARG A 252 -0.32 12.35 9.05
CA ARG A 252 0.59 12.86 10.07
C ARG A 252 1.48 13.88 9.39
N PHE A 253 1.60 15.05 10.02
CA PHE A 253 2.64 16.00 9.64
C PHE A 253 4.01 15.33 9.89
N PRO A 254 4.88 15.21 8.87
CA PRO A 254 6.19 14.59 9.05
C PRO A 254 6.99 15.41 10.05
N ALA A 255 7.50 14.75 11.09
CA ALA A 255 8.22 15.40 12.18
C ALA A 255 9.54 16.03 11.71
N THR A 256 10.17 15.42 10.70
CA THR A 256 11.40 15.89 10.08
C THR A 256 11.33 15.73 8.56
N LEU A 257 11.93 16.69 7.86
CA LEU A 257 12.04 16.72 6.40
C LEU A 257 13.51 16.91 6.04
N SER A 258 13.96 16.29 4.94
CA SER A 258 15.27 16.63 4.37
C SER A 258 15.17 18.00 3.70
N ALA A 259 15.97 18.97 4.16
CA ALA A 259 15.93 20.33 3.64
C ALA A 259 16.31 20.36 2.14
N GLY A 260 17.29 19.55 1.74
CA GLY A 260 17.69 19.46 0.34
C GLY A 260 16.62 18.83 -0.55
N SER A 261 15.89 17.82 -0.08
CA SER A 261 14.88 17.14 -0.91
C SER A 261 13.62 17.97 -1.18
N MET A 262 13.42 19.06 -0.44
CA MET A 262 12.34 20.03 -0.66
C MET A 262 12.64 21.01 -1.80
N ILE A 263 13.92 21.16 -2.18
CA ILE A 263 14.35 22.04 -3.26
C ILE A 263 14.30 21.24 -4.57
N VAL A 264 13.58 21.77 -5.56
CA VAL A 264 13.43 21.16 -6.90
C VAL A 264 14.04 22.09 -7.97
N PRO A 265 15.35 21.95 -8.28
CA PRO A 265 16.04 22.83 -9.21
C PRO A 265 15.42 22.85 -10.60
N GLU A 266 14.85 21.74 -11.09
CA GLU A 266 14.27 21.67 -12.44
C GLU A 266 13.00 22.54 -12.56
N LEU A 267 12.12 22.50 -11.56
CA LEU A 267 10.89 23.30 -11.54
C LEU A 267 11.20 24.78 -11.30
N LEU A 268 12.19 25.06 -10.45
CA LEU A 268 12.67 26.43 -10.21
C LEU A 268 13.32 27.02 -11.45
N PHE A 269 14.15 26.26 -12.17
CA PHE A 269 14.73 26.66 -13.44
C PHE A 269 13.65 26.96 -14.48
N PHE A 270 12.70 26.05 -14.69
CA PHE A 270 11.60 26.23 -15.64
C PHE A 270 10.75 27.47 -15.30
N SER A 271 10.36 27.62 -14.03
CA SER A 271 9.55 28.75 -13.59
C SER A 271 10.31 30.07 -13.69
N THR A 272 11.62 30.06 -13.39
CA THR A 272 12.48 31.23 -13.54
C THR A 272 12.66 31.61 -15.00
N ALA A 273 12.85 30.64 -15.91
CA ALA A 273 12.95 30.89 -17.35
C ALA A 273 11.72 31.61 -17.90
N SER A 274 10.53 31.31 -17.38
CA SER A 274 9.29 31.95 -17.80
C SER A 274 9.19 33.46 -17.49
N ILE A 275 10.01 33.96 -16.55
CA ILE A 275 9.99 35.36 -16.08
C ILE A 275 11.32 36.07 -16.42
N ALA A 276 12.45 35.41 -16.16
CA ALA A 276 13.78 36.01 -16.23
C ALA A 276 14.21 36.38 -17.66
N ILE A 277 13.87 35.57 -18.68
CA ILE A 277 14.18 35.86 -20.09
C ILE A 277 13.57 37.20 -20.52
N THR A 278 12.36 37.45 -20.03
CA THR A 278 11.62 38.69 -20.29
C THR A 278 12.31 39.86 -19.57
N ALA A 279 12.71 39.68 -18.30
CA ALA A 279 13.42 40.71 -17.54
C ALA A 279 14.80 41.06 -18.12
N THR A 280 15.58 40.08 -18.57
CA THR A 280 16.88 40.30 -19.22
C THR A 280 16.73 41.00 -20.56
N ALA A 281 15.66 40.74 -21.31
CA ALA A 281 15.35 41.44 -22.56
C ALA A 281 15.14 42.95 -22.37
N ILE A 282 14.63 43.38 -21.20
CA ILE A 282 14.49 44.81 -20.86
C ILE A 282 15.84 45.43 -20.52
N ASN A 283 16.64 44.76 -19.68
CA ASN A 283 17.87 45.32 -19.13
C ASN A 283 19.02 45.31 -20.13
N PHE A 284 19.08 44.25 -20.95
CA PHE A 284 20.20 43.95 -21.84
C PHE A 284 19.70 43.65 -23.25
N PRO A 285 19.02 44.59 -23.93
CA PRO A 285 18.38 44.33 -25.23
C PRO A 285 19.36 43.87 -26.33
N GLY A 286 20.65 44.21 -26.23
CA GLY A 286 21.70 43.72 -27.13
C GLY A 286 22.28 42.35 -26.77
N ASP A 287 22.14 41.92 -25.51
CA ASP A 287 22.82 40.76 -24.93
C ASP A 287 21.83 39.81 -24.21
N VAL A 288 20.60 39.74 -24.71
CA VAL A 288 19.50 38.97 -24.09
C VAL A 288 19.89 37.50 -23.91
N LEU A 289 20.47 36.88 -24.94
CA LEU A 289 20.86 35.48 -24.93
C LEU A 289 21.93 35.17 -23.87
N PRO A 290 23.12 35.81 -23.86
CA PRO A 290 24.13 35.54 -22.86
C PRO A 290 23.65 35.88 -21.44
N ALA A 291 22.96 37.00 -21.23
CA ALA A 291 22.44 37.37 -19.91
C ALA A 291 21.39 36.36 -19.38
N SER A 292 20.50 35.87 -20.25
CA SER A 292 19.51 34.85 -19.89
C SER A 292 20.15 33.50 -19.60
N LEU A 293 21.14 33.08 -20.40
CA LEU A 293 21.84 31.82 -20.18
C LEU A 293 22.61 31.84 -18.86
N ILE A 294 23.35 32.92 -18.58
CA ILE A 294 24.12 33.08 -17.35
C ILE A 294 23.19 33.09 -16.14
N SER A 295 22.12 33.90 -16.16
CA SER A 295 21.18 33.97 -15.05
C SER A 295 20.49 32.63 -14.77
N LEU A 296 20.01 31.94 -15.81
CA LEU A 296 19.32 30.66 -15.65
C LEU A 296 20.27 29.53 -15.22
N LEU A 297 21.50 29.51 -15.73
CA LEU A 297 22.53 28.57 -15.28
C LEU A 297 22.91 28.82 -13.82
N SER A 298 23.10 30.09 -13.41
CA SER A 298 23.39 30.44 -12.01
C SER A 298 22.26 30.00 -11.08
N VAL A 299 21.00 30.18 -11.47
CA VAL A 299 19.84 29.72 -10.71
C VAL A 299 19.83 28.20 -10.60
N PHE A 300 19.99 27.48 -11.72
CA PHE A 300 20.00 26.02 -11.71
C PHE A 300 21.15 25.44 -10.88
N LEU A 301 22.38 25.92 -11.08
CA LEU A 301 23.55 25.47 -10.33
C LEU A 301 23.41 25.84 -8.85
N GLY A 302 22.97 27.06 -8.54
CA GLY A 302 22.77 27.53 -7.17
C GLY A 302 21.82 26.62 -6.40
N TYR A 303 20.63 26.36 -6.95
CA TYR A 303 19.68 25.45 -6.31
C TYR A 303 20.16 24.00 -6.29
N LYS A 304 20.90 23.54 -7.32
CA LYS A 304 21.44 22.16 -7.35
C LYS A 304 22.53 21.96 -6.29
N ILE A 305 23.38 22.96 -6.07
CA ILE A 305 24.39 22.97 -5.00
C ILE A 305 23.68 22.95 -3.65
N LEU A 306 22.67 23.82 -3.42
CA LEU A 306 21.89 23.82 -2.19
C LEU A 306 21.20 22.47 -1.95
N GLN A 307 20.52 21.92 -2.96
CA GLN A 307 19.86 20.61 -2.89
C GLN A 307 20.84 19.51 -2.48
N THR A 308 22.01 19.46 -3.11
CA THR A 308 23.01 18.41 -2.87
C THR A 308 23.64 18.55 -1.49
N SER A 309 24.05 19.77 -1.11
CA SER A 309 24.67 20.06 0.19
C SER A 309 23.73 19.83 1.37
N LEU A 310 22.45 20.16 1.21
CA LEU A 310 21.43 20.04 2.25
C LEU A 310 20.67 18.69 2.23
N SER A 311 20.98 17.80 1.29
CA SER A 311 20.29 16.50 1.14
C SER A 311 20.37 15.63 2.39
N LYS A 312 21.47 15.73 3.15
CA LYS A 312 21.70 14.97 4.39
C LYS A 312 21.17 15.65 5.64
N LEU A 313 20.69 16.89 5.55
CA LEU A 313 20.23 17.68 6.69
C LEU A 313 18.72 17.46 6.92
N TRP A 314 18.39 16.82 8.03
CA TRP A 314 17.00 16.54 8.44
C TRP A 314 16.57 17.50 9.52
N VAL A 315 15.52 18.27 9.26
CA VAL A 315 15.06 19.34 10.15
C VAL A 315 13.53 19.39 10.21
N PRO A 316 12.94 19.96 11.28
CA PRO A 316 11.50 20.22 11.34
C PRO A 316 11.01 21.12 10.19
N PHE A 317 9.71 21.04 9.89
CA PHE A 317 9.05 21.79 8.81
C PHE A 317 9.41 23.29 8.80
N ALA A 318 9.28 23.97 9.94
CA ALA A 318 9.53 25.41 10.02
C ALA A 318 10.99 25.77 9.67
N ILE A 319 11.95 24.92 10.07
CA ILE A 319 13.36 25.12 9.77
C ILE A 319 13.65 24.78 8.31
N ALA A 320 13.06 23.71 7.75
CA ALA A 320 13.18 23.39 6.32
C ALA A 320 12.65 24.52 5.43
N LEU A 321 11.52 25.11 5.82
CA LEU A 321 10.91 26.25 5.15
C LEU A 321 11.81 27.48 5.21
N LEU A 322 12.33 27.80 6.41
CA LEU A 322 13.27 28.91 6.60
C LEU A 322 14.54 28.73 5.76
N ILE A 323 15.14 27.53 5.76
CA ILE A 323 16.31 27.21 4.93
C ILE A 323 16.00 27.39 3.45
N SER A 324 14.80 27.01 3.00
CA SER A 324 14.39 27.15 1.59
C SER A 324 14.24 28.62 1.20
N ILE A 325 13.64 29.45 2.07
CA ILE A 325 13.50 30.90 1.85
C ILE A 325 14.88 31.58 1.81
N LEU A 326 15.74 31.29 2.81
CA LEU A 326 17.10 31.82 2.84
C LEU A 326 17.91 31.34 1.64
N GLY A 327 17.72 30.09 1.22
CA GLY A 327 18.31 29.53 0.00
C GLY A 327 17.91 30.29 -1.25
N ALA A 328 16.62 30.64 -1.40
CA ALA A 328 16.13 31.43 -2.52
C ALA A 328 16.75 32.83 -2.56
N VAL A 329 16.88 33.49 -1.40
CA VAL A 329 17.56 34.78 -1.27
C VAL A 329 19.04 34.65 -1.64
N MET A 330 19.73 33.65 -1.09
CA MET A 330 21.15 33.38 -1.39
C MET A 330 21.39 33.10 -2.88
N VAL A 331 20.55 32.29 -3.54
CA VAL A 331 20.64 32.03 -4.98
C VAL A 331 20.40 33.31 -5.78
N SER A 332 19.53 34.19 -5.31
CA SER A 332 19.27 35.48 -5.97
C SER A 332 20.49 36.39 -5.93
N PHE A 333 21.13 36.55 -4.77
CA PHE A 333 22.38 37.30 -4.63
C PHE A 333 23.54 36.66 -5.41
N LEU A 334 23.65 35.33 -5.39
CA LEU A 334 24.64 34.60 -6.20
C LEU A 334 24.44 34.90 -7.70
N THR A 335 23.19 34.92 -8.15
CA THR A 335 22.87 35.18 -9.56
C THR A 335 23.24 36.60 -9.96
N GLU A 336 22.93 37.59 -9.12
CA GLU A 336 23.34 38.98 -9.32
C GLU A 336 24.87 39.12 -9.35
N PHE A 337 25.57 38.51 -8.39
CA PHE A 337 27.04 38.52 -8.34
C PHE A 337 27.66 37.94 -9.62
N VAL A 338 27.14 36.80 -10.11
CA VAL A 338 27.61 36.21 -11.36
C VAL A 338 27.32 37.13 -12.54
N LEU A 339 26.13 37.74 -12.61
CA LEU A 339 25.80 38.70 -13.68
C LEU A 339 26.78 39.89 -13.69
N ILE A 340 27.08 40.47 -12.53
CA ILE A 340 28.04 41.57 -12.38
C ILE A 340 29.44 41.15 -12.87
N LEU A 341 29.88 39.94 -12.55
CA LEU A 341 31.17 39.40 -12.99
C LEU A 341 31.30 39.34 -14.52
N PHE A 342 30.19 39.08 -15.22
CA PHE A 342 30.11 39.09 -16.68
C PHE A 342 29.75 40.45 -17.28
N GLY A 343 29.72 41.52 -16.46
CA GLY A 343 29.45 42.89 -16.91
C GLY A 343 27.97 43.27 -16.99
N PHE A 344 27.06 42.39 -16.54
CA PHE A 344 25.62 42.63 -16.54
C PHE A 344 25.16 43.19 -15.19
N ASN A 345 24.73 44.44 -15.17
CA ASN A 345 24.23 45.09 -13.96
C ASN A 345 22.71 45.25 -14.04
N LEU A 346 21.97 44.61 -13.12
CA LEU A 346 20.52 44.76 -13.03
C LEU A 346 20.16 46.06 -12.31
N GLU A 347 19.09 46.71 -12.73
CA GLU A 347 18.56 47.83 -11.97
C GLU A 347 18.03 47.36 -10.59
N PRO A 348 18.23 48.13 -9.50
CA PRO A 348 17.91 47.67 -8.14
C PRO A 348 16.48 47.18 -7.94
N TYR A 349 15.49 47.81 -8.58
CA TYR A 349 14.09 47.37 -8.44
C TYR A 349 13.83 46.01 -9.11
N LEU A 350 14.52 45.69 -10.21
CA LEU A 350 14.41 44.40 -10.90
C LEU A 350 15.09 43.30 -10.11
N PHE A 351 16.22 43.61 -9.47
CA PHE A 351 16.84 42.69 -8.53
C PHE A 351 15.89 42.30 -7.40
N TRP A 352 15.24 43.27 -6.74
CA TRP A 352 14.28 42.97 -5.68
C TRP A 352 13.02 42.23 -6.16
N GLN A 353 12.54 42.54 -7.38
CA GLN A 353 11.47 41.76 -8.02
C GLN A 353 11.92 40.32 -8.30
N PHE A 354 13.17 40.13 -8.73
CA PHE A 354 13.75 38.81 -8.94
C PHE A 354 13.84 38.03 -7.64
N VAL A 355 14.38 38.62 -6.56
CA VAL A 355 14.42 38.02 -5.21
C VAL A 355 13.01 37.61 -4.77
N LEU A 356 12.03 38.50 -4.87
CA LEU A 356 10.64 38.21 -4.50
C LEU A 356 10.06 37.05 -5.32
N SER A 357 10.32 37.04 -6.64
CA SER A 357 9.87 35.96 -7.52
C SER A 357 10.50 34.61 -7.14
N GLN A 358 11.79 34.58 -6.81
CA GLN A 358 12.50 33.38 -6.39
C GLN A 358 11.95 32.82 -5.08
N VAL A 359 11.67 33.70 -4.10
CA VAL A 359 11.05 33.31 -2.84
C VAL A 359 9.66 32.71 -3.09
N LEU A 360 8.80 33.37 -3.86
CA LEU A 360 7.44 32.87 -4.15
C LEU A 360 7.47 31.53 -4.89
N LEU A 361 8.31 31.40 -5.92
CA LEU A 361 8.47 30.14 -6.66
C LEU A 361 8.97 29.01 -5.75
N THR A 362 9.94 29.32 -4.88
CA THR A 362 10.47 28.36 -3.92
C THR A 362 9.40 27.89 -2.93
N LEU A 363 8.55 28.80 -2.43
CA LEU A 363 7.44 28.45 -1.55
C LEU A 363 6.43 27.51 -2.25
N ILE A 364 6.09 27.78 -3.51
CA ILE A 364 5.19 26.91 -4.28
C ILE A 364 5.82 25.53 -4.48
N THR A 365 7.09 25.46 -4.90
CA THR A 365 7.79 24.17 -5.08
C THR A 365 7.96 23.41 -3.77
N PHE A 366 8.27 24.11 -2.69
CA PHE A 366 8.43 23.52 -1.36
C PHE A 366 7.12 22.87 -0.92
N TYR A 367 6.00 23.59 -1.05
CA TYR A 367 4.70 23.06 -0.66
C TYR A 367 4.26 21.88 -1.55
N MET A 368 4.56 21.91 -2.85
CA MET A 368 4.34 20.74 -3.73
C MET A 368 5.11 19.52 -3.26
N GLN A 369 6.39 19.71 -2.96
CA GLN A 369 7.29 18.63 -2.57
C GLN A 369 6.93 18.08 -1.19
N PHE A 370 6.49 18.95 -0.29
CA PHE A 370 5.95 18.59 1.02
C PHE A 370 4.71 17.69 0.90
N LEU A 371 3.71 18.07 0.10
CA LEU A 371 2.52 17.23 -0.13
C LEU A 371 2.90 15.86 -0.72
N ARG A 372 3.93 15.83 -1.57
CA ARG A 372 4.43 14.59 -2.14
C ARG A 372 5.09 13.69 -1.09
N THR A 373 5.87 14.26 -0.20
CA THR A 373 6.47 13.52 0.93
C THR A 373 5.39 12.98 1.85
N GLN A 374 4.41 13.80 2.24
CA GLN A 374 3.28 13.33 3.06
C GLN A 374 2.52 12.17 2.40
N ARG A 375 2.27 12.24 1.09
CA ARG A 375 1.61 11.14 0.36
C ARG A 375 2.45 9.86 0.41
N ARG A 376 3.75 9.98 0.15
CA ARG A 376 4.67 8.84 0.15
C ARG A 376 4.75 8.19 1.53
N ASP A 377 4.76 9.00 2.58
CA ASP A 377 4.80 8.51 3.97
C ASP A 377 3.51 7.76 4.31
N ALA A 378 2.36 8.33 3.96
CA ALA A 378 1.06 7.68 4.10
C ALA A 378 1.01 6.34 3.35
N GLU A 379 1.49 6.28 2.10
CA GLU A 379 1.58 5.04 1.30
C GLU A 379 2.50 3.97 1.94
N LEU A 380 3.62 4.38 2.56
CA LEU A 380 4.55 3.45 3.20
C LEU A 380 4.02 2.92 4.54
N GLU A 381 3.47 3.80 5.38
CA GLU A 381 2.78 3.40 6.62
C GLU A 381 1.64 2.42 6.31
N MET A 382 0.92 2.67 5.22
CA MET A 382 -0.07 1.76 4.63
C MET A 382 0.44 0.35 4.47
N THR A 383 1.55 0.24 3.75
CA THR A 383 2.09 -1.06 3.30
C THR A 383 2.51 -1.86 4.53
N ARG A 384 2.99 -1.17 5.57
CA ARG A 384 3.34 -1.77 6.85
C ARG A 384 2.12 -2.28 7.61
N VAL A 385 1.08 -1.45 7.79
CA VAL A 385 -0.14 -1.86 8.51
C VAL A 385 -0.83 -3.03 7.82
N VAL A 386 -0.87 -3.01 6.48
CA VAL A 386 -1.36 -4.13 5.67
C VAL A 386 -0.58 -5.40 5.95
N SER A 387 0.75 -5.32 5.93
CA SER A 387 1.61 -6.47 6.19
C SER A 387 1.34 -7.04 7.59
N ASP A 388 1.22 -6.17 8.59
CA ASP A 388 0.92 -6.58 9.97
C ASP A 388 -0.47 -7.25 10.08
N LEU A 389 -1.46 -6.74 9.35
CA LEU A 389 -2.81 -7.33 9.29
C LEU A 389 -2.84 -8.66 8.55
N ALA A 390 -2.08 -8.80 7.46
CA ALA A 390 -1.98 -10.05 6.73
C ALA A 390 -1.37 -11.16 7.61
N ILE A 391 -0.32 -10.83 8.38
CA ILE A 391 0.29 -11.73 9.35
C ILE A 391 -0.73 -12.11 10.43
N LEU A 392 -1.41 -11.13 11.03
CA LEU A 392 -2.42 -11.37 12.06
C LEU A 392 -3.56 -12.27 11.52
N ASN A 393 -4.01 -12.03 10.30
CA ASN A 393 -5.04 -12.85 9.66
C ASN A 393 -4.56 -14.29 9.48
N SER A 394 -3.32 -14.50 9.01
CA SER A 394 -2.74 -15.84 8.91
C SER A 394 -2.65 -16.56 10.25
N GLN A 395 -2.19 -15.88 11.31
CA GLN A 395 -2.15 -16.44 12.66
C GLN A 395 -3.55 -16.87 13.13
N LEU A 396 -4.56 -16.04 12.84
CA LEU A 396 -5.95 -16.33 13.20
C LEU A 396 -6.55 -17.50 12.39
N ARG A 397 -6.23 -17.62 11.09
CA ARG A 397 -6.61 -18.78 10.28
C ARG A 397 -6.00 -20.07 10.80
N GLN A 398 -4.72 -20.04 11.13
CA GLN A 398 -4.01 -21.16 11.74
C GLN A 398 -4.63 -21.57 13.09
N GLU A 399 -5.03 -20.61 13.92
CA GLU A 399 -5.75 -20.89 15.17
C GLU A 399 -7.09 -21.59 14.92
N VAL A 400 -7.88 -21.12 13.94
CA VAL A 400 -9.17 -21.73 13.60
C VAL A 400 -8.97 -23.16 13.11
N TRP A 401 -8.04 -23.37 12.18
CA TRP A 401 -7.71 -24.69 11.66
C TRP A 401 -7.28 -25.64 12.77
N LEU A 402 -6.38 -25.21 13.67
CA LEU A 402 -5.92 -26.05 14.78
C LEU A 402 -7.08 -26.48 15.67
N ASN A 403 -8.01 -25.57 15.98
CA ASN A 403 -9.18 -25.90 16.77
C ASN A 403 -10.10 -26.91 16.07
N ARG A 404 -10.32 -26.76 14.75
CA ARG A 404 -11.12 -27.74 13.99
C ARG A 404 -10.46 -29.11 13.98
N ARG A 405 -9.16 -29.15 13.67
CA ARG A 405 -8.38 -30.40 13.70
C ARG A 405 -8.45 -31.06 15.06
N ARG A 406 -8.31 -30.28 16.13
CA ARG A 406 -8.42 -30.78 17.51
C ARG A 406 -9.79 -31.39 17.77
N ILE A 407 -10.88 -30.69 17.45
CA ILE A 407 -12.24 -31.20 17.63
C ILE A 407 -12.45 -32.48 16.83
N ALA A 408 -12.05 -32.50 15.55
CA ALA A 408 -12.15 -33.68 14.69
C ALA A 408 -11.35 -34.88 15.23
N SER A 409 -10.12 -34.64 15.72
CA SER A 409 -9.25 -35.67 16.31
C SER A 409 -9.84 -36.24 17.60
N ILE A 410 -10.38 -35.40 18.49
CA ILE A 410 -11.03 -35.87 19.72
C ILE A 410 -12.31 -36.65 19.38
N LEU A 411 -13.10 -36.17 18.42
CA LEU A 411 -14.30 -36.87 17.95
C LEU A 411 -13.93 -38.25 17.37
N HIS A 412 -12.94 -38.32 16.48
CA HIS A 412 -12.54 -39.55 15.78
C HIS A 412 -11.74 -40.53 16.66
N GLY A 413 -10.93 -40.02 17.58
CA GLY A 413 -10.06 -40.83 18.43
C GLY A 413 -10.76 -41.26 19.72
N SER A 414 -10.90 -40.32 20.67
CA SER A 414 -11.32 -40.67 22.03
C SER A 414 -12.81 -40.91 22.15
N VAL A 415 -13.65 -40.10 21.50
CA VAL A 415 -15.12 -40.23 21.60
C VAL A 415 -15.60 -41.46 20.84
N GLN A 416 -15.16 -41.68 19.60
CA GLN A 416 -15.49 -42.90 18.86
C GLN A 416 -14.96 -44.16 19.56
N ALA A 417 -13.71 -44.17 20.05
CA ALA A 417 -13.18 -45.34 20.76
C ALA A 417 -13.95 -45.61 22.07
N ALA A 418 -14.31 -44.57 22.84
CA ALA A 418 -15.09 -44.72 24.06
C ALA A 418 -16.51 -45.26 23.78
N LEU A 419 -17.17 -44.75 22.73
CA LEU A 419 -18.49 -45.24 22.30
C LEU A 419 -18.42 -46.69 21.80
N TYR A 420 -17.39 -47.03 21.01
CA TYR A 420 -17.17 -48.41 20.54
C TYR A 420 -16.84 -49.37 21.69
N ALA A 421 -15.95 -48.99 22.60
CA ALA A 421 -15.59 -49.79 23.76
C ALA A 421 -16.81 -50.02 24.67
N SER A 422 -17.61 -48.98 24.88
CA SER A 422 -18.88 -49.06 25.60
C SER A 422 -19.86 -50.02 24.91
N ALA A 423 -20.02 -49.91 23.59
CA ALA A 423 -20.87 -50.79 22.80
C ALA A 423 -20.43 -52.27 22.88
N ILE A 424 -19.12 -52.54 22.82
CA ILE A 424 -18.56 -53.89 22.95
C ILE A 424 -18.74 -54.44 24.37
N ARG A 425 -18.54 -53.60 25.40
CA ARG A 425 -18.70 -54.01 26.81
C ARG A 425 -20.14 -54.37 27.12
N LEU A 426 -21.09 -53.57 26.64
CA LEU A 426 -22.53 -53.86 26.72
C LEU A 426 -22.91 -55.12 25.94
N ALA A 427 -22.34 -55.35 24.74
CA ALA A 427 -22.62 -56.55 23.94
C ALA A 427 -22.17 -57.86 24.59
N LYS A 428 -21.19 -57.82 25.50
CA LYS A 428 -20.66 -58.99 26.21
C LYS A 428 -21.47 -59.37 27.46
N LEU A 429 -22.37 -58.51 27.93
CA LEU A 429 -23.18 -58.74 29.13
C LEU A 429 -24.54 -59.31 28.72
N GLU A 430 -24.85 -60.55 29.13
CA GLU A 430 -26.14 -61.21 28.81
C GLU A 430 -27.34 -60.54 29.51
N ALA A 431 -27.11 -59.92 30.68
CA ALA A 431 -28.07 -59.11 31.40
C ALA A 431 -27.32 -57.94 32.10
N PRO A 432 -27.19 -56.76 31.46
CA PRO A 432 -26.46 -55.65 32.04
C PRO A 432 -27.17 -55.12 33.29
N THR A 433 -26.40 -54.92 34.36
CA THR A 433 -26.90 -54.40 35.64
C THR A 433 -27.02 -52.88 35.58
N ALA A 434 -27.86 -52.27 36.42
CA ALA A 434 -27.94 -50.80 36.52
C ALA A 434 -26.56 -50.12 36.76
N GLN A 435 -25.67 -50.81 37.47
CA GLN A 435 -24.29 -50.37 37.71
C GLN A 435 -23.42 -50.37 36.45
N ASP A 436 -23.63 -51.31 35.54
CA ASP A 436 -22.89 -51.39 34.26
C ASP A 436 -23.31 -50.27 33.30
N ILE A 437 -24.59 -49.91 33.37
CA ILE A 437 -25.21 -48.82 32.61
C ILE A 437 -24.70 -47.46 33.11
N ASP A 438 -24.66 -47.24 34.43
CA ASP A 438 -24.11 -46.02 35.02
C ASP A 438 -22.62 -45.85 34.70
N ALA A 439 -21.86 -46.95 34.68
CA ALA A 439 -20.45 -46.93 34.30
C ALA A 439 -20.25 -46.52 32.83
N VAL A 440 -21.08 -47.03 31.90
CA VAL A 440 -21.04 -46.60 30.48
C VAL A 440 -21.43 -45.13 30.33
N GLN A 441 -22.44 -44.65 31.08
CA GLN A 441 -22.80 -43.23 31.07
C GLN A 441 -21.65 -42.35 31.58
N SER A 442 -20.98 -42.76 32.64
CA SER A 442 -19.80 -42.06 33.15
C SER A 442 -18.67 -42.04 32.12
N ASP A 443 -18.45 -43.14 31.39
CA ASP A 443 -17.43 -43.22 30.34
C ASP A 443 -17.73 -42.28 29.15
N ILE A 444 -19.00 -42.19 28.73
CA ILE A 444 -19.43 -41.28 27.66
C ILE A 444 -19.34 -39.82 28.11
N ALA A 445 -19.79 -39.50 29.33
CA ALA A 445 -19.70 -38.16 29.90
C ALA A 445 -18.24 -37.72 30.08
N ALA A 446 -17.34 -38.63 30.50
CA ALA A 446 -15.91 -38.37 30.60
C ALA A 446 -15.26 -38.17 29.22
N ALA A 447 -15.69 -38.91 28.19
CA ALA A 447 -15.22 -38.71 26.82
C ALA A 447 -15.67 -37.35 26.24
N ILE A 448 -16.88 -36.91 26.55
CA ILE A 448 -17.38 -35.58 26.18
C ILE A 448 -16.65 -34.48 26.96
N SER A 449 -16.39 -34.67 28.26
CA SER A 449 -15.61 -33.71 29.06
C SER A 449 -14.16 -33.57 28.57
N LYS A 450 -13.59 -34.62 27.94
CA LYS A 450 -12.29 -34.53 27.25
C LYS A 450 -12.31 -33.68 25.97
N LEU A 451 -13.48 -33.39 25.36
CA LEU A 451 -13.57 -32.36 24.31
C LEU A 451 -13.31 -30.95 24.85
N GLU A 452 -13.52 -30.75 26.15
CA GLU A 452 -13.34 -29.46 26.83
C GLU A 452 -11.93 -29.29 27.42
N SER A 453 -11.12 -30.36 27.50
CA SER A 453 -9.76 -30.31 28.08
C SER A 453 -8.69 -29.95 27.05
N THR A 454 -7.66 -29.20 27.49
CA THR A 454 -6.66 -28.54 26.61
C THR A 454 -5.41 -29.40 26.31
N ASP A 455 -5.30 -30.62 26.83
CA ASP A 455 -4.00 -31.29 27.11
C ASP A 455 -3.38 -32.21 26.02
N CYS A 456 -3.34 -31.83 24.74
CA CYS A 456 -2.45 -32.52 23.80
C CYS A 456 -1.97 -31.59 22.70
N VAL A 457 -0.72 -31.13 22.82
CA VAL A 457 -0.01 -30.40 21.77
C VAL A 457 1.20 -31.24 21.38
N GLU A 458 1.21 -31.75 20.15
CA GLU A 458 2.39 -32.42 19.58
C GLU A 458 3.52 -31.39 19.38
N THR A 459 4.75 -31.76 19.73
CA THR A 459 5.93 -30.93 19.45
C THR A 459 6.38 -31.14 18.01
N PHE A 460 6.81 -30.07 17.34
CA PHE A 460 7.25 -30.12 15.95
C PHE A 460 8.39 -31.12 15.74
N VAL A 461 9.37 -31.15 16.65
CA VAL A 461 10.49 -32.09 16.62
C VAL A 461 10.00 -33.54 16.75
N GLY A 462 9.03 -33.78 17.63
CA GLY A 462 8.42 -35.11 17.79
C GLY A 462 7.74 -35.60 16.50
N VAL A 463 7.07 -34.70 15.77
CA VAL A 463 6.45 -35.05 14.49
C VAL A 463 7.50 -35.36 13.41
N LEU A 464 8.59 -34.60 13.33
CA LEU A 464 9.67 -34.86 12.36
C LEU A 464 10.27 -36.25 12.56
N GLU A 465 10.53 -36.62 13.81
CA GLU A 465 11.02 -37.97 14.15
C GLU A 465 10.00 -39.05 13.79
N GLN A 466 8.72 -38.84 14.09
CA GLN A 466 7.66 -39.76 13.71
C GLN A 466 7.55 -39.93 12.19
N ILE A 467 7.71 -38.87 11.41
CA ILE A 467 7.70 -38.95 9.94
C ILE A 467 8.87 -39.80 9.44
N ARG A 468 10.07 -39.61 10.00
CA ARG A 468 11.23 -40.43 9.64
C ARG A 468 11.00 -41.90 9.97
N GLU A 469 10.46 -42.21 11.16
CA GLU A 469 10.17 -43.58 11.58
C GLU A 469 9.10 -44.27 10.71
N VAL A 470 8.02 -43.55 10.37
CA VAL A 470 6.91 -44.11 9.57
C VAL A 470 7.34 -44.46 8.14
N TRP A 471 8.26 -43.69 7.57
CA TRP A 471 8.75 -43.90 6.20
C TRP A 471 10.10 -44.61 6.14
N ASP A 472 10.62 -45.06 7.29
CA ASP A 472 11.88 -45.79 7.37
C ASP A 472 11.85 -47.05 6.49
N GLY A 473 12.88 -47.22 5.68
CA GLY A 473 13.00 -48.29 4.69
C GLY A 473 12.18 -48.12 3.40
N ALA A 474 11.32 -47.10 3.28
CA ALA A 474 10.59 -46.79 2.04
C ALA A 474 11.19 -45.60 1.27
N VAL A 475 11.56 -44.52 1.98
CA VAL A 475 12.11 -43.27 1.41
C VAL A 475 13.12 -42.67 2.38
N GLU A 476 14.23 -42.12 1.87
CA GLU A 476 15.22 -41.43 2.69
C GLU A 476 14.76 -39.99 2.99
N VAL A 477 14.42 -39.71 4.26
CA VAL A 477 13.98 -38.38 4.72
C VAL A 477 15.10 -37.69 5.49
N GLN A 478 15.69 -36.65 4.91
CA GLN A 478 16.69 -35.82 5.57
C GLN A 478 16.01 -34.73 6.41
N LEU A 479 16.19 -34.82 7.73
CA LEU A 479 15.65 -33.87 8.69
C LEU A 479 16.43 -32.54 8.71
N PRO A 480 15.77 -31.41 9.00
CA PRO A 480 16.40 -30.10 9.05
C PRO A 480 17.38 -29.99 10.23
N VAL A 481 18.48 -29.26 10.03
CA VAL A 481 19.35 -28.85 11.13
C VAL A 481 18.73 -27.64 11.82
N LEU A 482 18.02 -27.87 12.92
CA LEU A 482 17.34 -26.81 13.68
C LEU A 482 18.26 -26.23 14.76
N SER A 483 18.37 -24.91 14.84
CA SER A 483 19.03 -24.25 15.97
C SER A 483 18.14 -24.29 17.22
N ALA A 484 18.75 -24.32 18.41
CA ALA A 484 18.00 -24.34 19.68
C ALA A 484 17.06 -23.12 19.83
N GLU A 485 17.46 -21.97 19.29
CA GLU A 485 16.64 -20.75 19.26
C GLU A 485 15.39 -20.89 18.39
N LEU A 486 15.52 -21.57 17.24
CA LEU A 486 14.41 -21.80 16.32
C LEU A 486 13.41 -22.81 16.89
N VAL A 487 13.90 -23.89 17.52
CA VAL A 487 13.05 -24.87 18.22
C VAL A 487 12.27 -24.19 19.33
N SER A 488 12.93 -23.39 20.17
CA SER A 488 12.25 -22.66 21.25
C SER A 488 11.19 -21.69 20.72
N GLN A 489 11.40 -21.03 19.57
CA GLN A 489 10.40 -20.16 18.95
C GLN A 489 9.19 -20.93 18.43
N ILE A 490 9.40 -22.09 17.78
CA ILE A 490 8.33 -22.94 17.26
C ILE A 490 7.51 -23.52 18.41
N GLU A 491 8.17 -24.02 19.46
CA GLU A 491 7.51 -24.65 20.61
C GLU A 491 6.83 -23.64 21.54
N ALA A 492 7.26 -22.38 21.55
CA ALA A 492 6.57 -21.31 22.29
C ALA A 492 5.16 -21.03 21.74
N ASN A 493 4.89 -21.35 20.47
CA ASN A 493 3.58 -21.20 19.86
C ASN A 493 3.03 -22.56 19.37
N PRO A 494 2.13 -23.20 20.16
CA PRO A 494 1.47 -24.46 19.79
C PRO A 494 0.83 -24.47 18.41
N VAL A 495 0.30 -23.33 17.96
CA VAL A 495 -0.34 -23.16 16.65
C VAL A 495 0.68 -23.28 15.54
N THR A 496 1.80 -22.57 15.68
CA THR A 496 2.93 -22.65 14.74
C THR A 496 3.48 -24.07 14.67
N SER A 497 3.72 -24.72 15.82
CA SER A 497 4.21 -26.10 15.88
C SER A 497 3.32 -27.06 15.09
N ALA A 498 2.01 -27.01 15.32
CA ALA A 498 1.04 -27.89 14.67
C ALA A 498 0.87 -27.59 13.17
N CYS A 499 0.88 -26.32 12.77
CA CYS A 499 0.78 -25.94 11.36
C CYS A 499 2.04 -26.34 10.58
N ALA A 500 3.23 -26.11 11.16
CA ALA A 500 4.51 -26.52 10.58
C ALA A 500 4.59 -28.03 10.42
N ALA A 501 4.18 -28.77 11.45
CA ALA A 501 4.12 -30.22 11.43
C ALA A 501 3.24 -30.73 10.27
N GLU A 502 2.09 -30.11 10.03
CA GLU A 502 1.20 -30.55 8.96
C GLU A 502 1.69 -30.22 7.56
N VAL A 503 2.29 -29.04 7.36
CA VAL A 503 2.92 -28.69 6.08
C VAL A 503 3.95 -29.75 5.70
N VAL A 504 4.82 -30.13 6.63
CA VAL A 504 5.83 -31.17 6.38
C VAL A 504 5.18 -32.53 6.14
N ARG A 505 4.19 -32.92 6.95
CA ARG A 505 3.49 -34.20 6.83
C ARG A 505 2.82 -34.37 5.47
N GLU A 506 2.12 -33.34 5.01
CA GLU A 506 1.44 -33.33 3.71
C GLU A 506 2.44 -33.27 2.56
N ALA A 507 3.51 -32.46 2.67
CA ALA A 507 4.57 -32.38 1.67
C ALA A 507 5.27 -33.74 1.46
N VAL A 508 5.65 -34.41 2.55
CA VAL A 508 6.26 -35.75 2.51
C VAL A 508 5.26 -36.75 1.94
N SER A 509 4.00 -36.75 2.40
CA SER A 509 2.99 -37.68 1.87
C SER A 509 2.80 -37.52 0.35
N ASN A 510 2.80 -36.28 -0.15
CA ASN A 510 2.66 -36.00 -1.57
C ASN A 510 3.90 -36.38 -2.38
N ALA A 511 5.10 -36.11 -1.85
CA ALA A 511 6.36 -36.54 -2.47
C ALA A 511 6.42 -38.07 -2.65
N VAL A 512 5.95 -38.85 -1.66
CA VAL A 512 5.94 -40.31 -1.75
C VAL A 512 4.81 -40.82 -2.65
N LYS A 513 3.56 -40.39 -2.41
CA LYS A 513 2.39 -40.94 -3.12
C LYS A 513 2.31 -40.52 -4.57
N HIS A 514 2.56 -39.24 -4.84
CA HIS A 514 2.38 -38.64 -6.16
C HIS A 514 3.71 -38.42 -6.87
N GLY A 515 4.75 -38.01 -6.13
CA GLY A 515 6.10 -37.84 -6.68
C GLY A 515 6.86 -39.15 -6.86
N LYS A 516 6.55 -40.21 -6.09
CA LYS A 516 7.37 -41.44 -6.02
C LYS A 516 8.85 -41.14 -5.75
N ALA A 517 9.11 -40.15 -4.90
CA ALA A 517 10.45 -39.75 -4.52
C ALA A 517 11.18 -40.84 -3.73
N GLU A 518 12.49 -40.93 -3.92
CA GLU A 518 13.38 -41.79 -3.13
C GLU A 518 14.10 -40.99 -2.04
N HIS A 519 14.34 -39.70 -2.29
CA HIS A 519 15.01 -38.78 -1.37
C HIS A 519 14.19 -37.51 -1.17
N ILE A 520 13.97 -37.16 0.10
CA ILE A 520 13.26 -35.94 0.51
C ILE A 520 14.14 -35.16 1.48
N VAL A 521 14.33 -33.87 1.20
CA VAL A 521 15.07 -32.95 2.07
C VAL A 521 14.12 -31.90 2.62
N ILE A 522 14.14 -31.76 3.94
CA ILE A 522 13.35 -30.77 4.66
C ILE A 522 14.29 -29.70 5.20
N GLU A 523 14.01 -28.45 4.87
CA GLU A 523 14.73 -27.28 5.38
C GLU A 523 13.75 -26.37 6.10
N VAL A 524 14.18 -25.84 7.24
CA VAL A 524 13.37 -24.91 8.04
C VAL A 524 14.26 -23.73 8.41
N GLU A 525 13.83 -22.53 8.04
CA GLU A 525 14.55 -21.31 8.29
C GLU A 525 13.63 -20.19 8.78
N LYS A 526 14.22 -19.21 9.47
CA LYS A 526 13.49 -18.02 9.87
C LYS A 526 13.45 -17.03 8.71
N SER A 527 12.25 -16.80 8.16
CA SER A 527 12.04 -15.88 7.04
C SER A 527 11.55 -14.52 7.58
N GLY A 528 12.48 -13.64 7.95
CA GLY A 528 12.15 -12.35 8.58
C GLY A 528 11.78 -12.45 10.07
N SER A 529 11.08 -11.45 10.63
CA SER A 529 10.80 -11.42 12.08
C SER A 529 9.58 -12.21 12.51
N HIS A 530 8.63 -12.45 11.59
CA HIS A 530 7.30 -12.99 11.89
C HIS A 530 6.89 -14.17 11.00
N LEU A 531 7.79 -14.72 10.19
CA LEU A 531 7.49 -15.90 9.37
C LEU A 531 8.56 -16.99 9.58
N LEU A 532 8.09 -18.23 9.56
CA LEU A 532 8.88 -19.45 9.47
C LEU A 532 8.79 -19.97 8.03
N GLY A 533 9.93 -20.08 7.35
CA GLY A 533 10.02 -20.69 6.03
C GLY A 533 10.26 -22.18 6.17
N ILE A 534 9.46 -22.98 5.47
CA ILE A 534 9.63 -24.43 5.33
C ILE A 534 9.78 -24.73 3.85
N THR A 535 10.88 -25.40 3.50
CA THR A 535 11.14 -25.86 2.15
C THR A 535 11.25 -27.38 2.17
N VAL A 536 10.48 -28.05 1.33
CA VAL A 536 10.56 -29.50 1.15
C VAL A 536 10.86 -29.78 -0.31
N SER A 537 12.04 -30.34 -0.58
CA SER A 537 12.48 -30.72 -1.92
C SER A 537 12.56 -32.22 -2.06
N ASN A 538 12.14 -32.75 -3.21
CA ASN A 538 12.21 -34.18 -3.50
C ASN A 538 12.65 -34.46 -4.94
N ASP A 539 13.24 -35.64 -5.13
CA ASP A 539 13.77 -36.15 -6.40
C ASP A 539 12.76 -36.95 -7.24
N GLY A 540 11.48 -36.88 -6.86
CA GLY A 540 10.39 -37.57 -7.54
C GLY A 540 10.08 -37.02 -8.93
N GLN A 541 9.01 -37.55 -9.52
CA GLN A 541 8.53 -37.14 -10.84
C GLN A 541 8.20 -35.64 -10.87
N PRO A 542 8.55 -34.93 -11.96
CA PRO A 542 8.28 -33.51 -12.10
C PRO A 542 6.78 -33.24 -12.17
N LEU A 543 6.37 -32.07 -11.68
CA LEU A 543 4.97 -31.65 -11.70
C LEU A 543 4.40 -31.61 -13.13
N PRO A 544 3.18 -32.13 -13.35
CA PRO A 544 2.49 -32.01 -14.63
C PRO A 544 2.13 -30.55 -14.96
N ALA A 545 1.87 -30.27 -16.24
CA ALA A 545 1.58 -28.90 -16.73
C ALA A 545 0.30 -28.29 -16.13
N GLU A 546 -0.65 -29.12 -15.71
CA GLU A 546 -1.83 -28.73 -14.92
C GLU A 546 -1.83 -29.53 -13.62
N VAL A 547 -1.81 -28.81 -12.49
CA VAL A 547 -1.93 -29.38 -11.15
C VAL A 547 -3.35 -29.12 -10.68
N GLU A 548 -4.17 -30.17 -10.56
CA GLU A 548 -5.50 -30.04 -9.95
C GLU A 548 -5.37 -29.84 -8.44
N ALA A 549 -6.03 -28.81 -7.92
CA ALA A 549 -6.06 -28.52 -6.48
C ALA A 549 -6.80 -29.63 -5.74
N GLY A 550 -6.10 -30.33 -4.85
CA GLY A 550 -6.65 -31.39 -4.01
C GLY A 550 -6.81 -30.95 -2.55
N TYR A 551 -7.16 -31.90 -1.69
CA TYR A 551 -7.30 -31.68 -0.24
C TYR A 551 -6.01 -31.12 0.40
N GLY A 552 -4.83 -31.58 -0.04
CA GLY A 552 -3.54 -31.05 0.41
C GLY A 552 -3.35 -29.57 0.11
N SER A 553 -3.81 -29.09 -1.06
CA SER A 553 -3.76 -27.67 -1.41
C SER A 553 -4.69 -26.83 -0.51
N THR A 554 -5.87 -27.36 -0.17
CA THR A 554 -6.78 -26.72 0.79
C THR A 554 -6.17 -26.61 2.19
N ILE A 555 -5.48 -27.65 2.66
CA ILE A 555 -4.74 -27.58 3.94
C ILE A 555 -3.71 -26.45 3.88
N MET A 556 -2.91 -26.39 2.80
CA MET A 556 -1.88 -25.37 2.65
C MET A 556 -2.46 -23.94 2.63
N ASP A 557 -3.62 -23.74 2.02
CA ASP A 557 -4.32 -22.43 2.02
C ASP A 557 -4.81 -22.00 3.42
N GLU A 558 -5.07 -22.96 4.31
CA GLU A 558 -5.52 -22.72 5.68
C GLU A 558 -4.36 -22.52 6.66
N VAL A 559 -3.25 -23.27 6.51
CA VAL A 559 -2.12 -23.28 7.46
C VAL A 559 -0.95 -22.38 7.07
N ALA A 560 -0.74 -22.12 5.78
CA ALA A 560 0.36 -21.29 5.31
C ALA A 560 -0.09 -19.84 5.08
N PHE A 561 0.79 -18.90 5.43
CA PHE A 561 0.67 -17.49 5.03
C PHE A 561 0.75 -17.37 3.50
N SER A 562 1.67 -18.11 2.90
CA SER A 562 1.84 -18.27 1.46
C SER A 562 2.54 -19.59 1.18
N TRP A 563 2.20 -20.24 0.09
CA TRP A 563 2.91 -21.43 -0.37
C TRP A 563 3.07 -21.43 -1.89
N GLN A 564 4.07 -22.15 -2.37
CA GLN A 564 4.36 -22.32 -3.78
C GLN A 564 4.89 -23.73 -4.01
N LEU A 565 4.53 -24.30 -5.16
CA LEU A 565 4.99 -25.60 -5.61
C LEU A 565 5.57 -25.43 -7.03
N GLU A 566 6.85 -25.75 -7.21
CA GLU A 566 7.54 -25.56 -8.49
C GLU A 566 8.58 -26.66 -8.77
N ASN A 567 8.89 -26.85 -10.06
CA ASN A 567 10.02 -27.68 -10.48
C ASN A 567 11.28 -26.80 -10.54
N ARG A 568 12.29 -27.09 -9.71
CA ARG A 568 13.56 -26.34 -9.66
C ARG A 568 14.74 -27.30 -9.77
N GLY A 569 15.54 -27.14 -10.83
CA GLY A 569 16.79 -27.89 -10.99
C GLY A 569 16.62 -29.42 -11.09
N GLY A 570 15.48 -29.91 -11.58
CA GLY A 570 15.17 -31.35 -11.65
C GLY A 570 14.50 -31.91 -10.40
N PHE A 571 14.30 -31.09 -9.36
CA PHE A 571 13.59 -31.45 -8.13
C PHE A 571 12.22 -30.77 -8.08
N THR A 572 11.27 -31.42 -7.39
CA THR A 572 10.00 -30.79 -7.02
C THR A 572 10.17 -30.11 -5.67
N VAL A 573 9.92 -28.80 -5.61
CA VAL A 573 10.14 -27.99 -4.40
C VAL A 573 8.82 -27.37 -3.95
N LEU A 574 8.42 -27.67 -2.72
CA LEU A 574 7.34 -26.99 -2.00
C LEU A 574 7.97 -25.98 -1.03
N GLY A 575 7.67 -24.69 -1.20
CA GLY A 575 8.01 -23.65 -0.23
C GLY A 575 6.76 -23.12 0.45
N ALA A 576 6.76 -23.07 1.78
CA ALA A 576 5.66 -22.52 2.57
C ALA A 576 6.18 -21.55 3.63
N ALA A 577 5.47 -20.44 3.82
CA ALA A 577 5.71 -19.50 4.91
C ALA A 577 4.59 -19.61 5.95
N ILE A 578 4.94 -19.71 7.22
CA ILE A 578 4.00 -19.84 8.34
C ILE A 578 4.17 -18.64 9.25
N ALA A 579 3.08 -17.96 9.60
CA ALA A 579 3.12 -16.86 10.55
C ALA A 579 3.45 -17.35 11.97
N ILE A 580 4.34 -16.63 12.67
CA ILE A 580 4.80 -16.95 14.04
C ILE A 580 4.54 -15.84 15.03
#